data_AF-A0A2V5V159-F1
#
_entry.id   AF-A0A2V5V159-F1
#
_cell.length_a   1.000
_cell.length_b   1.000
_cell.length_c   1.000
_cell.angle_alpha   90.00
_cell.angle_beta   90.00
_cell.angle_gamma   90.00
#
_symmetry.space_group_name_H-M   'P 1'
#
loop_
_entity.id
_entity.type
_entity.pdbx_description
1 polymer ?
#
loop_
_entity_poly.entity_id
_entity_poly.type
_entity_poly.pdbx_seq_one_letter_code
_entity_poly.pdbx_strand_id
1 'polypeptide(L)' 'MELGKIDVNTATEKELRLIPGIGPIMAARIIAARPFRSADDLKKVNGIGDKKYAEIRPYFQ' A
#
# COMPACT_ATOMS: atom_id res chain seq x y z
N MET A 1 -5.27 4.60 18.29
CA MET A 1 -5.78 3.31 17.80
C MET A 1 -4.77 2.81 16.78
N GLU A 2 -4.00 1.77 17.09
CA GLU A 2 -3.26 1.08 16.03
C GLU A 2 -4.32 0.44 15.13
N LEU A 3 -4.60 1.06 13.98
CA LEU A 3 -5.22 0.34 12.88
C LEU A 3 -4.25 -0.80 12.58
N GLY A 4 -4.62 -2.02 12.95
CA GLY A 4 -3.80 -3.20 12.69
C GLY A 4 -3.32 -3.19 11.24
N LYS A 5 -2.06 -3.54 11.03
CA LYS A 5 -1.43 -3.51 9.70
C LYS A 5 -2.33 -4.21 8.68
N ILE A 6 -2.58 -3.56 7.55
CA ILE A 6 -3.41 -4.12 6.49
C ILE A 6 -2.57 -5.04 5.61
N ASP A 7 -3.17 -6.15 5.14
CA ASP A 7 -2.53 -7.00 4.15
C ASP A 7 -2.65 -6.37 2.76
N VAL A 8 -1.51 -6.09 2.14
CA VAL A 8 -1.43 -5.48 0.81
C VAL A 8 -2.10 -6.31 -0.28
N ASN A 9 -2.19 -7.64 -0.12
CA ASN A 9 -2.78 -8.55 -1.10
C ASN A 9 -4.30 -8.64 -0.99
N THR A 10 -4.88 -8.38 0.18
CA THR A 10 -6.32 -8.56 0.43
C THR A 10 -7.06 -7.27 0.75
N ALA A 11 -6.36 -6.19 1.13
CA ALA A 11 -6.97 -4.90 1.42
C ALA A 11 -7.87 -4.41 0.28
N THR A 12 -9.04 -3.90 0.63
CA THR A 12 -9.95 -3.25 -0.31
C THR A 12 -9.39 -1.89 -0.75
N GLU A 13 -9.90 -1.35 -1.85
CA GLU A 13 -9.56 0.03 -2.27
C GLU A 13 -9.88 1.04 -1.15
N LYS A 14 -10.99 0.85 -0.44
CA LYS A 14 -11.39 1.72 0.67
C LYS A 14 -10.36 1.72 1.80
N GLU A 15 -9.88 0.54 2.20
CA GLU A 15 -8.85 0.39 3.25
C GLU A 15 -7.51 0.98 2.82
N LEU A 16 -7.08 0.74 1.58
CA LEU A 16 -5.85 1.34 1.04
C LEU A 16 -5.90 2.87 1.09
N ARG A 17 -7.05 3.47 0.79
CA ARG A 17 -7.24 4.94 0.81
C ARG A 17 -7.29 5.54 2.22
N LEU A 18 -7.36 4.73 3.29
CA LEU A 18 -7.21 5.23 4.66
C LEU A 18 -5.75 5.55 5.00
N ILE A 19 -4.80 5.06 4.21
CA ILE A 19 -3.37 5.33 4.43
C ILE A 19 -3.03 6.73 3.92
N PRO A 20 -2.43 7.60 4.76
CA PRO A 20 -1.97 8.92 4.34
C PRO A 20 -1.08 8.86 3.09
N GLY A 21 -1.45 9.61 2.07
CA GLY A 21 -0.70 9.65 0.81
C GLY A 21 -1.07 8.56 -0.21
N ILE A 22 -2.06 7.70 0.08
CA ILE A 22 -2.64 6.77 -0.89
C ILE A 22 -4.02 7.28 -1.33
N GLY A 23 -4.05 7.94 -2.50
CA GLY A 23 -5.28 8.31 -3.18
C GLY A 23 -5.86 7.18 -4.06
N PRO A 24 -7.01 7.40 -4.72
CA PRO A 24 -7.67 6.38 -5.55
C PRO A 24 -6.77 5.83 -6.66
N ILE A 25 -5.97 6.70 -7.32
CA ILE A 25 -5.02 6.27 -8.36
C ILE A 25 -3.96 5.32 -7.79
N MET A 26 -3.44 5.60 -6.59
CA MET A 26 -2.41 4.78 -5.97
C MET A 26 -2.99 3.44 -5.49
N ALA A 27 -4.17 3.46 -4.87
CA ALA A 27 -4.86 2.25 -4.46
C ALA A 27 -5.13 1.31 -5.66
N ALA A 28 -5.60 1.85 -6.79
CA ALA A 28 -5.82 1.09 -8.01
C ALA A 28 -4.52 0.47 -8.55
N ARG A 29 -3.39 1.19 -8.51
CA ARG A 29 -2.08 0.66 -8.93
C ARG A 29 -1.60 -0.48 -8.02
N ILE A 30 -1.78 -0.34 -6.71
CA ILE A 30 -1.43 -1.38 -5.74
C ILE A 30 -2.26 -2.65 -6.02
N ILE A 31 -3.58 -2.51 -6.20
CA ILE A 31 -4.47 -3.64 -6.50
C ILE A 31 -4.07 -4.31 -7.82
N ALA A 32 -3.80 -3.52 -8.86
CA ALA A 32 -3.40 -4.04 -10.17
C ALA A 32 -2.02 -4.74 -10.16
N ALA A 33 -1.15 -4.40 -9.22
CA ALA A 33 0.18 -4.98 -9.09
C ALA A 33 0.23 -6.27 -8.24
N ARG A 34 -0.91 -6.73 -7.71
CA ARG A 34 -0.99 -7.99 -6.96
C ARG A 34 -0.67 -9.19 -7.85
N PRO A 35 -0.13 -10.30 -7.28
CA PRO A 35 0.21 -10.48 -5.87
C PRO A 35 1.61 -9.97 -5.52
N PHE A 36 1.78 -9.54 -4.26
CA PHE A 36 3.05 -9.18 -3.64
C PHE A 36 3.59 -10.34 -2.80
N ARG A 37 4.91 -10.57 -2.81
CA ARG A 37 5.56 -11.57 -1.94
C ARG A 37 5.73 -11.05 -0.51
N SER A 38 5.89 -9.75 -0.36
CA SER A 38 5.92 -9.04 0.91
C SER A 38 5.50 -7.57 0.70
N ALA A 39 5.19 -6.86 1.78
CA ALA A 39 4.93 -5.41 1.70
C ALA A 39 6.10 -4.62 1.08
N ASP A 40 7.33 -5.14 1.13
CA ASP A 40 8.51 -4.49 0.56
C ASP A 40 8.45 -4.43 -0.99
N ASP A 41 7.68 -5.34 -1.62
CA ASP A 41 7.44 -5.30 -3.06
C ASP A 41 6.61 -4.07 -3.50
N LEU A 42 6.01 -3.31 -2.58
CA LEU A 42 5.34 -2.04 -2.88
C LEU A 42 6.27 -1.05 -3.59
N LYS A 43 7.59 -1.12 -3.38
CA LYS A 43 8.58 -0.30 -4.11
C LYS A 43 8.57 -0.51 -5.63
N LYS A 44 8.00 -1.62 -6.12
CA LYS A 44 7.88 -1.93 -7.54
C LYS A 44 6.66 -1.25 -8.19
N VAL A 45 5.73 -0.71 -7.39
CA VAL A 45 4.54 -0.03 -7.88
C VAL A 45 4.94 1.36 -8.39
N ASN A 46 4.57 1.68 -9.62
CA ASN A 46 4.83 3.00 -10.21
C ASN A 46 4.23 4.12 -9.34
N GLY A 47 5.08 5.05 -8.90
CA GLY A 47 4.71 6.15 -8.01
C GLY A 47 5.02 5.91 -6.53
N ILE A 48 5.51 4.71 -6.17
CA ILE A 48 6.00 4.40 -4.81
C ILE A 48 7.53 4.36 -4.84
N GLY A 49 8.16 5.53 -4.78
CA GLY A 49 9.60 5.65 -4.54
C GLY A 49 9.97 5.49 -3.05
N ASP A 50 11.25 5.48 -2.72
CA ASP A 50 11.73 5.20 -1.35
C ASP A 50 11.11 6.08 -0.27
N LYS A 51 10.93 7.38 -0.54
CA LYS A 51 10.26 8.30 0.39
C LYS A 51 8.82 7.88 0.67
N LYS A 52 8.04 7.65 -0.40
CA LYS A 52 6.63 7.25 -0.28
C LYS A 52 6.52 5.88 0.39
N TYR A 53 7.40 4.95 0.03
CA TYR A 53 7.48 3.64 0.66
C TYR A 53 7.71 3.75 2.17
N ALA A 54 8.69 4.56 2.61
CA ALA A 54 8.96 4.74 4.04
C ALA A 54 7.75 5.31 4.80
N GLU A 55 6.98 6.21 4.18
CA GLU A 55 5.73 6.75 4.74
C GLU A 55 4.64 5.67 4.88
N ILE A 56 4.47 4.78 3.89
CA ILE A 56 3.35 3.83 3.86
C ILE A 56 3.66 2.44 4.45
N ARG A 57 4.93 2.02 4.48
CA ARG A 57 5.34 0.68 4.93
C ARG A 57 4.85 0.32 6.35
N PRO A 58 4.81 1.25 7.33
CA PRO A 58 4.32 0.93 8.68
C PRO A 58 2.87 0.44 8.72
N TYR A 59 2.05 0.78 7.72
CA TYR A 59 0.64 0.41 7.65
C TYR A 59 0.40 -1.00 7.07
N PHE A 60 1.41 -1.62 6.47
CA PHE A 60 1.29 -2.94 5.84
C PHE A 60 1.97 -4.02 6.68
N GLN A 61 1.41 -5.22 6.69
CA GLN A 61 2.07 -6.41 7.26
C GLN A 61 3.07 -6.99 6.25
#